data_AF-A0A920IXY3-F1
#
_entry.id   AF-A0A920IXY3-F1
#
_cell.length_a   1.000
_cell.length_b   1.000
_cell.length_c   1.000
_cell.angle_alpha   90.00
_cell.angle_beta   90.00
_cell.angle_gamma   90.00
#
_symmetry.space_group_name_H-M   'P 1'
#
loop_
_entity.id
_entity.type
_entity.pdbx_description
1 polymer ?
#
loop_
_entity_poly.entity_id
_entity_poly.type
_entity_poly.pdbx_seq_one_letter_code
_entity_poly.pdbx_strand_id
1 'polypeptide(L)' 'MKKYIVANLKMNKNFDQFENYLENLNLQKNNNEIIICPSNIFLEKIYKRDLPISIGAQDVDHRVEGAATGSTSALK' A
#
# COMPACT_ATOMS: atom_id res chain seq x y z
N MET A 1 3.46 15.42 -18.78
CA MET A 1 2.70 15.28 -17.52
C MET A 1 3.13 14.01 -16.82
N LYS A 2 3.37 14.08 -15.50
CA LYS A 2 3.58 12.88 -14.66
C LYS A 2 2.27 12.09 -14.59
N LYS A 3 2.29 10.78 -14.87
CA LYS A 3 1.12 9.91 -14.68
C LYS A 3 1.16 9.28 -13.29
N TYR A 4 -0.01 8.89 -12.80
CA TYR A 4 -0.16 8.08 -11.60
C TYR A 4 -0.52 6.65 -12.01
N ILE A 5 0.22 5.68 -11.48
CA ILE A 5 -0.01 4.25 -11.69
C ILE A 5 -0.33 3.67 -10.32
N VAL A 6 -1.60 3.34 -10.09
CA VAL A 6 -2.09 2.88 -8.78
C VAL A 6 -2.44 1.40 -8.85
N ALA A 7 -1.73 0.58 -8.10
CA ALA A 7 -1.96 -0.85 -7.99
C ALA A 7 -2.75 -1.17 -6.72
N ASN A 8 -4.07 -1.39 -6.84
CA ASN A 8 -4.89 -1.91 -5.75
C ASN A 8 -4.82 -3.44 -5.74
N LEU A 9 -4.16 -4.01 -4.72
CA LEU A 9 -4.01 -5.46 -4.60
C LEU A 9 -5.30 -6.16 -4.14
N LYS A 10 -6.31 -5.40 -3.68
CA LYS A 10 -7.54 -5.88 -3.05
C LYS A 10 -7.21 -6.85 -1.89
N MET A 11 -8.16 -7.70 -1.51
CA MET A 11 -7.96 -8.74 -0.51
C MET A 11 -7.28 -9.99 -1.11
N ASN A 12 -6.06 -9.82 -1.61
CA ASN A 12 -5.25 -10.89 -2.16
C ASN A 12 -3.89 -10.98 -1.47
N LYS A 13 -3.22 -12.11 -1.70
CA LYS A 13 -1.88 -12.47 -1.22
C LYS A 13 -1.84 -12.83 0.26
N ASN A 14 -1.27 -13.99 0.56
CA ASN A 14 -0.74 -14.29 1.88
C ASN A 14 0.67 -13.67 2.03
N PHE A 15 1.31 -13.88 3.19
CA PHE A 15 2.62 -13.31 3.49
C PHE A 15 3.69 -13.67 2.44
N ASP A 16 3.82 -14.95 2.08
CA ASP A 16 4.84 -15.41 1.12
C ASP A 16 4.58 -14.85 -0.28
N GLN A 17 3.31 -14.82 -0.71
CA GLN A 17 2.91 -14.24 -1.99
C GLN A 17 3.14 -12.73 -2.04
N PHE A 18 2.99 -12.04 -0.91
CA PHE A 18 3.26 -10.61 -0.80
C PHE A 18 4.77 -10.33 -0.84
N GLU A 19 5.58 -11.12 -0.14
CA GLU A 19 7.04 -11.00 -0.22
C GLU A 19 7.56 -11.25 -1.63
N ASN A 20 7.14 -12.36 -2.24
CA ASN A 20 7.51 -12.67 -3.61
C ASN A 20 7.02 -11.58 -4.58
N TYR A 21 5.86 -10.96 -4.32
CA TYR A 21 5.42 -9.81 -5.12
C TYR A 21 6.38 -8.64 -5.01
N LEU A 22 6.81 -8.26 -3.80
CA LEU A 22 7.75 -7.16 -3.59
C LEU A 22 9.13 -7.43 -4.19
N GLU A 23 9.66 -8.65 -4.06
CA GLU A 23 10.96 -9.04 -4.60
C GLU A 23 11.01 -9.03 -6.13
N ASN A 24 9.87 -9.30 -6.78
CA ASN A 24 9.75 -9.29 -8.23
C ASN A 24 9.27 -7.93 -8.78
N LEU A 25 9.12 -6.89 -7.95
CA LEU A 25 8.81 -5.54 -8.42
C LEU A 25 10.00 -4.97 -9.20
N ASN A 26 9.89 -4.94 -10.52
CA ASN A 26 10.85 -4.26 -11.38
C ASN A 26 10.54 -2.76 -11.46
N LEU A 27 11.02 -2.01 -10.46
CA LEU A 27 10.87 -0.56 -10.37
C LEU A 27 11.96 0.14 -11.22
N GLN A 28 11.85 0.02 -12.54
CA GLN A 28 12.71 0.80 -13.43
C GLN A 28 12.46 2.30 -13.24
N LYS A 29 13.49 3.12 -13.47
CA LYS A 29 13.36 4.58 -13.45
C LYS A 29 12.25 5.02 -14.40
N ASN A 30 11.13 5.41 -13.81
CA ASN A 30 9.97 5.92 -14.52
C ASN A 30 9.67 7.32 -13.99
N ASN A 31 9.37 8.26 -14.88
CA ASN A 31 8.97 9.61 -14.49
C ASN A 31 7.54 9.65 -13.91
N ASN A 32 6.84 8.52 -13.86
CA ASN A 32 5.50 8.37 -13.28
C ASN A 32 5.55 8.06 -11.78
N GLU A 33 4.51 8.45 -11.05
CA GLU A 33 4.32 8.04 -9.66
C GLU A 33 3.70 6.63 -9.62
N ILE A 34 4.31 5.72 -8.88
CA ILE A 34 3.77 4.38 -8.63
C ILE A 34 3.27 4.32 -7.19
N ILE A 35 2.01 3.93 -7.01
CA ILE A 35 1.38 3.76 -5.70
C ILE A 35 0.91 2.31 -5.58
N ILE A 36 1.26 1.64 -4.49
CA ILE A 36 0.77 0.29 -4.19
C ILE A 36 -0.16 0.35 -2.99
N CYS A 37 -1.37 -0.17 -3.14
CA CYS A 37 -2.36 -0.29 -2.06
C CYS A 37 -2.55 -1.78 -1.68
N PRO A 38 -1.78 -2.30 -0.71
CA PRO A 38 -1.95 -3.67 -0.22
C PRO A 38 -3.07 -3.77 0.83
N SER A 39 -3.41 -4.99 1.26
CA SER A 39 -4.23 -5.19 2.45
C SER A 39 -3.60 -4.50 3.66
N ASN A 40 -4.40 -3.94 4.58
CA ASN A 40 -3.92 -3.11 5.69
C ASN A 40 -2.84 -3.80 6.55
N ILE A 41 -2.91 -5.13 6.70
CA ILE A 41 -1.92 -5.94 7.42
C ILE A 41 -0.49 -5.87 6.85
N PHE A 42 -0.32 -5.41 5.61
CA PHE A 42 0.98 -5.31 4.94
C PHE A 42 1.52 -3.87 4.83
N LEU A 43 0.77 -2.86 5.27
CA LEU A 43 1.16 -1.44 5.14
C LEU A 43 2.48 -1.15 5.84
N GLU A 44 2.65 -1.63 7.07
CA GLU A 44 3.89 -1.44 7.83
C GLU A 44 5.08 -2.15 7.15
N LYS A 45 4.84 -3.35 6.60
CA LYS A 45 5.88 -4.16 5.98
C LYS A 45 6.45 -3.51 4.72
N ILE A 46 5.57 -3.02 3.83
CA ILE A 46 6.01 -2.32 2.62
C ILE A 46 6.64 -0.96 2.94
N TYR A 47 6.14 -0.24 3.97
CA TYR A 47 6.74 1.01 4.43
C TYR A 47 8.19 0.83 4.90
N LYS A 48 8.48 -0.25 5.63
CA LYS A 48 9.83 -0.56 6.11
C LYS A 48 10.82 -0.99 5.01
N ARG A 49 10.37 -1.29 3.79
CA ARG A 49 11.22 -1.75 2.68
C ARG A 49 11.92 -0.62 1.91
N ASP A 50 11.57 0.64 2.16
CA ASP A 50 12.17 1.83 1.53
C ASP A 50 12.26 1.74 -0.01
N LEU A 51 11.18 1.24 -0.63
CA LEU A 51 11.07 1.15 -2.08
C LEU A 51 10.75 2.52 -2.70
N PRO A 52 11.21 2.83 -3.93
CA PRO A 52 10.92 4.09 -4.61
C PRO A 52 9.47 4.13 -5.16
N ILE A 53 8.49 3.92 -4.28
CA ILE A 53 7.05 3.94 -4.54
C ILE A 53 6.35 4.69 -3.42
N SER A 54 5.16 5.19 -3.70
CA SER A 54 4.21 5.60 -2.67
C SER A 54 3.37 4.41 -2.20
N ILE A 55 2.87 4.48 -0.96
CA ILE A 55 2.03 3.44 -0.35
C ILE A 55 0.66 4.06 -0.05
N GLY A 56 -0.41 3.34 -0.39
CA GLY A 56 -1.78 3.74 -0.07
C GLY A 56 -2.51 2.69 0.75
N ALA A 57 -3.47 3.11 1.58
CA ALA A 57 -4.47 2.20 2.13
C ALA A 57 -5.55 1.91 1.07
N GLN A 58 -6.24 0.77 1.19
CA GLN A 58 -7.36 0.43 0.31
C GLN A 58 -8.68 1.08 0.76
N ASP A 59 -8.79 1.37 2.05
CA ASP A 59 -9.93 2.03 2.67
C ASP A 59 -9.47 2.81 3.91
N VAL A 60 -10.24 3.80 4.33
CA VAL A 60 -9.97 4.62 5.51
C VAL A 60 -11.26 5.12 6.13
N ASP A 61 -11.35 5.07 7.45
CA ASP A 61 -12.47 5.66 8.18
C ASP A 61 -12.37 7.19 8.14
N HIS A 62 -13.51 7.84 7.89
CA HIS A 62 -13.64 9.29 7.95
C HIS A 62 -13.35 9.87 9.35
N ARG A 63 -13.46 9.05 10.41
CA ARG A 63 -13.15 9.43 11.79
C ARG A 63 -11.66 9.34 12.06
N VAL A 64 -11.14 10.28 12.86
CA VAL A 64 -9.75 10.26 13.33
C VAL A 64 -9.55 9.23 14.46
N GLU A 65 -10.55 9.09 15.33
CA GLU A 65 -10.58 8.15 16.46
C GLU A 65 -12.04 7.87 16.91
N GLY A 66 -12.23 6.86 17.76
CA GLY A 66 -13.51 6.58 18.42
C GLY A 66 -13.96 5.11 18.37
N ALA A 67 -15.23 4.85 18.71
CA ALA A 67 -15.82 3.52 18.71
C ALA A 67 -16.10 3.03 17.27
N ALA A 68 -15.08 2.41 16.68
CA ALA A 68 -15.05 1.99 15.27
C ALA A 68 -14.33 0.64 15.10
N THR A 69 -14.84 -0.41 15.76
CA THR A 69 -14.20 -1.73 15.74
C THR A 69 -13.99 -2.24 14.31
N GLY A 70 -12.74 -2.56 13.97
CA GLY A 70 -12.34 -3.07 12.65
C GLY A 70 -11.99 -2.00 11.62
N SER A 71 -12.23 -0.72 11.90
CA SER A 71 -11.84 0.39 11.03
C SER A 71 -10.37 0.80 11.20
N THR A 72 -9.83 1.55 10.24
CA THR A 72 -8.51 2.20 10.34
C THR A 72 -8.66 3.68 10.01
N SER A 73 -8.18 4.57 10.88
CA SER A 73 -8.22 6.02 10.63
C SER A 73 -7.00 6.50 9.83
N ALA A 74 -7.06 7.73 9.32
CA ALA A 74 -5.94 8.38 8.64
C ALA A 74 -4.88 8.95 9.60
N LEU A 75 -5.06 8.79 10.92
CA LEU A 75 -4.16 9.36 11.92
C LEU A 75 -2.79 8.67 11.81
N LYS A 76 -1.74 9.49 11.70
CA LYS A 76 -0.36 9.06 11.54
C LYS A 76 0.48 9.48 12.73
#